data_AF-A0A7W5SEI0-F1
#
_entry.id   AF-A0A7W5SEI0-F1
#
_cell.length_a   1.000
_cell.length_b   1.000
_cell.length_c   1.000
_cell.angle_alpha   90.00
_cell.angle_beta   90.00
_cell.angle_gamma   90.00
#
_symmetry.space_group_name_H-M   'P 1'
#
loop_
_entity.id
_entity.type
_entity.pdbx_description
1 polymer ?
#
loop_
_entity_poly.entity_id
_entity_poly.type
_entity_poly.pdbx_seq_one_letter_code
_entity_poly.pdbx_strand_id
1 'polypeptide(L)'
;MVNITGIVDEVARLDALRALDMLDTPPEAEFDAIAAGARHLFGCKFAFVSLVDADRQWFKAACGLEPSETPRDVSFCTHTIAADDLLVIADTREDPRFATNPMVAETPFVRFYAGVPLRVTPPGGGASLPIGTLCVADDKPQDPTREKLEILAGMARVVEALLEARRTSKENLQLALDRQEALADMARTHRLLQHAERMARIGSWRLELESGQLHWSDQTYTIHGLAPGSREQLDTAMQF
;
A
#
# COMPACT_ATOMS: atom_id res chain seq x y z
N MET A 1 24.24 14.33 15.70
CA MET A 1 23.32 13.17 15.74
C MET A 1 22.21 13.48 16.72
N VAL A 2 21.02 13.82 16.22
CA VAL A 2 19.85 14.06 17.08
C VAL A 2 19.30 12.69 17.49
N ASN A 3 19.33 12.39 18.79
CA ASN A 3 18.73 11.18 19.35
C ASN A 3 17.21 11.37 19.40
N ILE A 4 16.51 10.96 18.34
CA ILE A 4 15.05 11.04 18.26
C ILE A 4 14.47 9.86 19.06
N THR A 5 14.24 10.12 20.34
CA THR A 5 13.74 9.13 21.32
C THR A 5 12.21 9.09 21.28
N GLY A 6 11.63 8.76 20.12
CA GLY A 6 10.18 8.82 19.91
C GLY A 6 9.58 7.77 18.96
N ILE A 7 10.37 7.12 18.11
CA ILE A 7 9.84 6.05 17.24
C ILE A 7 9.94 4.74 18.02
N VAL A 8 8.84 4.35 18.68
CA VAL A 8 8.78 3.16 19.55
C VAL A 8 9.03 1.85 18.78
N ASP A 9 8.98 1.87 17.43
CA ASP A 9 9.55 0.81 16.59
C ASP A 9 9.92 1.31 15.17
N GLU A 10 11.16 1.80 15.00
CA GLU A 10 11.65 2.26 13.69
C GLU A 10 11.72 1.13 12.66
N VAL A 11 11.97 -0.11 13.10
CA VAL A 11 12.03 -1.27 12.22
C VAL A 11 10.64 -1.55 11.66
N ALA A 12 9.63 -1.64 12.52
CA ALA A 12 8.25 -1.85 12.07
C ALA A 12 7.75 -0.70 11.18
N ARG A 13 8.12 0.55 11.48
CA ARG A 13 7.76 1.72 10.67
C ARG A 13 8.35 1.63 9.26
N LEU A 14 9.64 1.27 9.16
CA LEU A 14 10.30 1.08 7.87
C LEU A 14 9.72 -0.11 7.10
N ASP A 15 9.39 -1.20 7.78
CA ASP A 15 8.75 -2.36 7.14
C ASP A 15 7.35 -2.02 6.62
N ALA A 16 6.57 -1.25 7.39
CA ALA A 16 5.27 -0.74 6.95
C ALA A 16 5.40 0.20 5.74
N LEU A 17 6.41 1.08 5.72
CA LEU A 17 6.69 1.93 4.57
C LEU A 17 7.08 1.12 3.33
N ARG A 18 8.01 0.16 3.48
CA ARG A 18 8.49 -0.69 2.37
C ARG A 18 7.37 -1.54 1.77
N ALA A 19 6.44 -2.00 2.61
CA ALA A 19 5.28 -2.77 2.16
C ALA A 19 4.35 -2.01 1.19
N LEU A 20 4.39 -0.67 1.21
CA LEU A 20 3.65 0.15 0.24
C LEU A 20 4.24 0.07 -1.18
N ASP A 21 5.52 -0.31 -1.31
CA ASP A 21 6.27 -0.31 -2.58
C ASP A 21 6.08 0.99 -3.38
N MET A 22 6.20 2.12 -2.68
CA MET A 22 5.90 3.44 -3.22
C MET A 22 7.15 4.33 -3.36
N LEU A 23 8.23 4.03 -2.66
CA LEU A 23 9.50 4.73 -2.82
C LEU A 23 10.01 4.56 -4.25
N ASP A 24 10.63 5.60 -4.81
CA ASP A 24 11.20 5.62 -6.16
C ASP A 24 10.20 5.31 -7.30
N THR A 25 8.90 5.46 -7.04
CA THR A 25 7.86 5.33 -8.07
C THR A 25 7.59 6.66 -8.77
N PRO A 26 7.08 6.66 -10.02
CA PRO A 26 6.70 7.89 -10.72
C PRO A 26 5.68 8.73 -9.93
N PRO A 27 5.60 10.05 -10.21
CA PRO A 27 4.54 10.90 -9.67
C PRO A 27 3.15 10.38 -10.03
N GLU A 28 2.19 10.65 -9.16
CA GLU A 28 0.79 10.25 -9.29
C GLU A 28 -0.11 11.47 -9.07
N ALA A 29 -1.01 11.71 -10.03
CA ALA A 29 -1.77 12.95 -10.13
C ALA A 29 -2.64 13.23 -8.89
N GLU A 30 -3.08 12.19 -8.20
CA GLU A 30 -3.89 12.26 -6.99
C GLU A 30 -3.08 12.86 -5.82
N PHE A 31 -1.82 12.46 -5.65
CA PHE A 31 -0.95 13.00 -4.62
C PHE A 31 -0.49 14.42 -4.97
N ASP A 32 -0.21 14.68 -6.25
CA ASP A 32 0.14 16.01 -6.75
C ASP A 32 -0.99 17.01 -6.53
N ALA A 33 -2.24 16.62 -6.80
CA ALA A 33 -3.42 17.45 -6.57
C ALA A 33 -3.60 17.81 -5.09
N ILE A 34 -3.35 16.86 -4.18
CA ILE A 34 -3.43 17.12 -2.73
C ILE A 34 -2.32 18.08 -2.29
N ALA A 35 -1.08 17.87 -2.71
CA ALA A 35 0.03 18.76 -2.39
C ALA A 35 -0.23 20.19 -2.94
N ALA A 36 -0.69 20.30 -4.17
CA ALA A 36 -1.06 21.58 -4.79
C ALA A 36 -2.21 22.28 -4.04
N GLY A 37 -3.23 21.51 -3.63
CA GLY A 37 -4.35 22.02 -2.83
C GLY A 37 -3.90 22.54 -1.45
N ALA A 38 -3.03 21.81 -0.76
CA ALA A 38 -2.50 22.21 0.54
C ALA A 38 -1.65 23.49 0.40
N ARG A 39 -0.80 23.55 -0.63
CA ARG A 39 -0.02 24.74 -0.97
C ARG A 39 -0.92 25.95 -1.18
N HIS A 40 -1.99 25.80 -1.97
CA HIS A 40 -2.91 26.90 -2.28
C HIS A 40 -3.68 27.36 -1.05
N LEU A 41 -4.22 26.44 -0.26
CA LEU A 41 -4.97 26.72 0.97
C LEU A 41 -4.14 27.55 1.96
N PHE A 42 -2.86 27.20 2.12
CA PHE A 42 -1.97 27.92 3.03
C PHE A 42 -1.34 29.15 2.39
N GLY A 43 -1.39 29.31 1.06
CA GLY A 43 -0.68 30.37 0.35
C GLY A 43 0.85 30.22 0.46
N CYS A 44 1.33 28.98 0.60
CA CYS A 44 2.73 28.66 0.81
C CYS A 44 3.50 28.51 -0.50
N LYS A 45 4.82 28.68 -0.45
CA LYS A 45 5.72 28.35 -1.55
C LYS A 45 5.81 26.85 -1.80
N PHE A 46 5.79 26.06 -0.73
CA PHE A 46 6.07 24.64 -0.78
C PHE A 46 4.95 23.79 -0.16
N ALA A 47 4.72 22.61 -0.74
CA ALA A 47 3.93 21.56 -0.12
C ALA A 47 4.37 20.19 -0.62
N PHE A 48 4.29 19.19 0.25
CA PHE A 48 4.81 17.85 -0.02
C PHE A 48 3.90 16.77 0.53
N VAL A 49 3.75 15.70 -0.24
CA VAL A 49 3.49 14.36 0.32
C VAL A 49 4.84 13.68 0.43
N SER A 50 5.31 13.52 1.66
CA SER A 50 6.67 13.07 1.95
C SER A 50 6.63 11.71 2.66
N LEU A 51 7.50 10.79 2.27
CA LEU A 51 7.75 9.53 2.96
C LEU A 51 9.14 9.58 3.60
N VAL A 52 9.27 9.08 4.82
CA VAL A 52 10.53 9.11 5.55
C VAL A 52 11.14 7.71 5.54
N ASP A 53 12.17 7.48 4.73
CA ASP A 53 12.92 6.23 4.65
C ASP A 53 14.02 6.19 5.73
N ALA A 54 14.92 5.20 5.68
CA ALA A 54 15.97 5.01 6.66
C ALA A 54 16.91 6.23 6.76
N ASP A 55 17.39 6.73 5.62
CA ASP A 55 18.42 7.77 5.49
C ASP A 55 17.98 9.01 4.70
N ARG A 56 16.81 8.95 4.06
CA ARG A 56 16.25 10.03 3.25
C ARG A 56 14.79 10.32 3.54
N GLN A 57 14.38 11.50 3.13
CA GLN A 57 13.01 11.93 3.00
C GLN A 57 12.70 12.00 1.50
N TRP A 58 11.82 11.12 1.03
CA TRP A 58 11.46 11.00 -0.39
C TRP A 58 10.08 11.63 -0.66
N PHE A 59 9.95 12.40 -1.73
CA PHE A 59 8.71 13.12 -2.06
C PHE A 59 7.87 12.34 -3.06
N LYS A 60 6.70 11.87 -2.63
CA LYS A 60 5.69 11.29 -3.53
C LYS A 60 5.05 12.36 -4.41
N ALA A 61 4.87 13.55 -3.83
CA ALA A 61 4.43 14.75 -4.51
C ALA A 61 5.19 15.94 -3.95
N ALA A 62 5.67 16.82 -4.82
CA ALA A 62 6.40 18.02 -4.44
C ALA A 62 5.94 19.22 -5.26
N CYS A 63 5.55 20.29 -4.58
CA CYS A 63 5.20 21.56 -5.19
C CYS A 63 6.18 22.64 -4.73
N GLY A 64 6.85 23.30 -5.69
CA GLY A 64 7.69 24.46 -5.43
C GLY A 64 9.16 24.18 -5.10
N LEU A 65 9.59 22.91 -5.05
CA LEU A 65 10.99 22.50 -4.85
C LEU A 65 11.38 21.49 -5.93
N GLU A 66 12.59 21.60 -6.49
CA GLU A 66 13.06 20.74 -7.59
C GLU A 66 13.56 19.35 -7.15
N PRO A 67 14.32 19.20 -6.04
CA PRO A 67 14.69 17.88 -5.52
C PRO A 67 13.48 16.98 -5.25
N SER A 68 13.57 15.72 -5.66
CA SER A 68 12.61 14.65 -5.34
C SER A 68 12.84 14.01 -3.97
N GLU A 69 13.95 14.34 -3.30
CA GLU A 69 14.26 13.89 -1.95
C GLU A 69 15.23 14.83 -1.23
N THR A 70 15.37 14.64 0.08
CA THR A 70 16.34 15.32 0.94
C THR A 70 16.93 14.35 1.96
N PRO A 71 18.13 14.60 2.51
CA PRO A 71 18.65 13.81 3.63
C PRO A 71 17.69 13.82 4.82
N ARG A 72 17.56 12.69 5.53
CA ARG A 72 16.62 12.56 6.66
C ARG A 72 17.01 13.43 7.86
N ASP A 73 18.29 13.69 8.07
CA ASP A 73 18.79 14.46 9.20
C ASP A 73 18.44 15.96 9.13
N VAL A 74 18.20 16.50 7.93
CA VAL A 74 17.73 17.88 7.73
C VAL A 74 16.20 18.01 7.65
N SER A 75 15.48 16.89 7.68
CA SER A 75 14.03 16.82 7.47
C SER A 75 13.21 17.29 8.69
N PHE A 76 12.29 18.24 8.47
CA PHE A 76 11.22 18.57 9.42
C PHE A 76 10.24 17.41 9.60
N CYS A 77 9.95 16.68 8.52
CA CYS A 77 9.00 15.56 8.53
C CYS A 77 9.43 14.44 9.48
N THR A 78 10.74 14.22 9.64
CA THR A 78 11.30 13.28 10.63
C THR A 78 10.88 13.63 12.06
N HIS A 79 10.79 14.93 12.39
CA HIS A 79 10.34 15.37 13.70
C HIS A 79 8.82 15.25 13.85
N THR A 80 8.06 15.47 12.77
CA THR A 80 6.61 15.25 12.77
C THR A 80 6.25 13.79 13.01
N ILE A 81 6.88 12.83 12.31
CA ILE A 81 6.59 11.41 12.52
C ILE A 81 7.04 10.91 13.89
N ALA A 82 8.08 11.51 14.47
CA ALA A 82 8.58 11.15 15.79
C ALA A 82 7.70 11.68 16.93
N ALA A 83 7.06 12.84 16.73
CA ALA A 83 6.05 13.36 17.63
C ALA A 83 4.71 12.63 17.48
N ASP A 84 4.48 12.00 16.33
CA ASP A 84 3.23 11.35 15.94
C ASP A 84 2.01 12.27 16.10
N ASP A 85 2.18 13.56 15.82
CA ASP A 85 1.13 14.58 15.92
C ASP A 85 1.39 15.73 14.92
N LEU A 86 0.39 16.58 14.71
CA LEU A 86 0.52 17.83 13.97
C LEU A 86 1.67 18.66 14.53
N LEU A 87 2.65 18.98 13.68
CA LEU A 87 3.75 19.87 14.02
C LEU A 87 3.59 21.19 13.29
N VAL A 88 3.43 22.28 14.03
CA VAL A 88 3.39 23.66 13.51
C VAL A 88 4.58 24.43 14.05
N ILE A 89 5.32 25.08 13.15
CA ILE A 89 6.45 25.94 13.47
C ILE A 89 6.19 27.26 12.74
N ALA A 90 5.80 28.28 13.51
CA ALA A 90 5.44 29.59 12.97
C ALA A 90 6.65 30.34 12.39
N ASP A 91 7.80 30.27 13.09
CA ASP A 91 9.10 30.74 12.63
C ASP A 91 10.22 29.75 13.04
N THR A 92 10.83 29.07 12.09
CA THR A 92 11.89 28.08 12.31
C THR A 92 13.17 28.66 12.90
N ARG A 93 13.38 29.98 12.81
CA ARG A 93 14.52 30.66 13.44
C ARG A 93 14.37 30.76 14.95
N GLU A 94 13.13 30.77 15.43
CA GLU A 94 12.80 30.85 16.84
C GLU A 94 12.70 29.46 17.48
N ASP A 95 12.64 28.40 16.67
CA ASP A 95 12.60 27.02 17.14
C ASP A 95 14.04 26.47 17.34
N PRO A 96 14.46 26.17 18.58
CA PRO A 96 15.81 25.68 18.85
C PRO A 96 16.17 24.36 18.15
N ARG A 97 15.16 23.56 17.75
CA ARG A 97 15.36 22.30 17.03
C ARG A 97 15.82 22.54 15.59
N PHE A 98 15.47 23.68 15.01
CA PHE A 98 15.63 23.95 13.58
C PHE A 98 16.43 25.20 13.26
N ALA A 99 16.72 26.09 14.22
CA ALA A 99 17.41 27.35 13.97
C ALA A 99 18.79 27.19 13.28
N THR A 100 19.46 26.05 13.46
CA THR A 100 20.75 25.72 12.81
C THR A 100 20.62 24.71 11.66
N ASN A 101 19.40 24.29 11.31
CA ASN A 101 19.15 23.35 10.23
C ASN A 101 19.53 24.00 8.87
N PRO A 102 20.23 23.29 7.97
CA PRO A 102 20.59 23.80 6.65
C PRO A 102 19.40 24.36 5.85
N MET A 103 18.21 23.74 5.94
CA MET A 103 17.00 24.24 5.25
C MET A 103 16.51 25.60 5.77
N VAL A 104 16.95 26.01 6.97
CA VAL A 104 16.63 27.29 7.61
C VAL A 104 17.74 28.31 7.37
N ALA A 105 18.99 27.91 7.58
CA ALA A 105 20.17 28.76 7.49
C ALA A 105 20.59 29.08 6.04
N GLU A 106 20.31 28.17 5.11
CA GLU A 106 20.66 28.26 3.69
C GLU A 106 19.39 28.21 2.83
N THR A 107 19.54 28.30 1.50
CA THR A 107 18.41 28.17 0.57
C THR A 107 17.74 26.79 0.78
N PRO A 108 16.40 26.73 0.96
CA PRO A 108 15.40 27.73 0.58
C PRO A 108 14.98 28.72 1.67
N PHE A 109 15.69 28.78 2.80
CA PHE A 109 15.40 29.66 3.93
C PHE A 109 14.00 29.43 4.51
N VAL A 110 13.63 28.17 4.74
CA VAL A 110 12.34 27.81 5.35
C VAL A 110 12.16 28.58 6.66
N ARG A 111 11.03 29.26 6.81
CA ARG A 111 10.60 30.00 8.01
C ARG A 111 9.34 29.42 8.61
N PHE A 112 8.41 28.96 7.79
CA PHE A 112 7.19 28.33 8.27
C PHE A 112 7.15 26.86 7.87
N TYR A 113 6.63 26.03 8.77
CA TYR A 113 6.34 24.63 8.51
C TYR A 113 5.06 24.22 9.25
N ALA A 114 4.17 23.50 8.56
CA ALA A 114 3.10 22.74 9.18
C ALA A 114 3.01 21.36 8.55
N GLY A 115 3.08 20.30 9.36
CA GLY A 115 3.07 18.92 8.88
C GLY A 115 2.18 18.01 9.71
N VAL A 116 1.39 17.19 9.02
CA VAL A 116 0.55 16.15 9.62
C VAL A 116 1.15 14.79 9.29
N PRO A 117 1.37 13.91 10.28
CA PRO A 117 1.86 12.56 10.02
C PRO A 117 0.87 11.75 9.18
N LEU A 118 1.40 10.97 8.24
CA LEU A 118 0.69 9.99 7.44
C LEU A 118 0.96 8.61 8.02
N ARG A 119 -0.10 7.90 8.39
CA ARG A 119 -0.03 6.59 9.02
C ARG A 119 -0.54 5.49 8.10
N VAL A 120 0.07 4.33 8.22
CA VAL A 120 -0.38 3.12 7.55
C VAL A 120 -0.35 1.95 8.52
N THR A 121 -1.27 1.01 8.34
CA THR A 121 -1.27 -0.23 9.13
C THR A 121 -0.28 -1.21 8.51
N PRO A 122 0.65 -1.80 9.29
CA PRO A 122 1.59 -2.79 8.79
C PRO A 122 0.90 -4.01 8.16
N PRO A 123 1.56 -4.72 7.22
CA PRO A 123 1.10 -6.02 6.77
C PRO A 123 0.93 -6.99 7.94
N GLY A 124 -0.18 -7.75 7.96
CA GLY A 124 -0.51 -8.62 9.08
C GLY A 124 -1.28 -7.94 10.22
N GLY A 125 -1.54 -6.63 10.13
CA GLY A 125 -2.30 -5.86 11.11
C GLY A 125 -1.41 -5.16 12.14
N GLY A 126 -2.04 -4.68 13.23
CA GLY A 126 -1.36 -3.95 14.30
C GLY A 126 -1.73 -2.45 14.34
N ALA A 127 -1.00 -1.70 15.15
CA ALA A 127 -1.18 -0.25 15.24
C ALA A 127 -0.66 0.44 13.98
N SER A 128 -1.36 1.48 13.52
CA SER A 128 -0.92 2.29 12.40
C SER A 128 0.35 3.07 12.78
N LEU A 129 1.34 3.09 11.89
CA LEU A 129 2.65 3.67 12.12
C LEU A 129 2.85 4.91 11.22
N PRO A 130 3.42 6.02 11.73
CA PRO A 130 3.66 7.23 10.94
C PRO A 130 4.83 7.02 9.97
N ILE A 131 4.54 6.89 8.68
CA ILE A 131 5.54 6.59 7.64
C ILE A 131 6.00 7.84 6.86
N GLY A 132 5.32 8.96 7.04
CA GLY A 132 5.53 10.17 6.25
C GLY A 132 4.70 11.34 6.75
N THR A 133 4.58 12.38 5.93
CA THR A 133 3.79 13.57 6.24
C THR A 133 3.12 14.16 5.00
N LEU A 134 1.94 14.76 5.18
CA LEU A 134 1.48 15.85 4.33
C LEU A 134 1.91 17.15 5.01
N CYS A 135 2.71 17.96 4.33
CA CYS A 135 3.23 19.19 4.92
C CYS A 135 3.24 20.37 3.94
N VAL A 136 3.22 21.57 4.50
CA VAL A 136 3.39 22.86 3.81
C VAL A 136 4.54 23.63 4.45
N ALA A 137 5.26 24.39 3.65
CA ALA A 137 6.36 25.22 4.12
C ALA A 137 6.49 26.51 3.32
N ASP A 138 7.04 27.54 3.94
CA ASP A 138 7.24 28.86 3.32
C ASP A 138 8.53 29.52 3.80
N ASP A 139 9.05 30.47 3.03
CA ASP A 139 10.22 31.28 3.41
C ASP A 139 9.85 32.54 4.20
N LYS A 140 8.56 32.66 4.57
CA LYS A 140 8.03 33.67 5.49
C LYS A 140 7.37 32.99 6.69
N PRO A 141 7.49 33.57 7.90
CA PRO A 141 6.74 33.09 9.05
C PRO A 141 5.23 33.15 8.81
N GLN A 142 4.48 32.21 9.36
CA GLN A 142 3.02 32.19 9.29
C GLN A 142 2.39 31.69 10.59
N ASP A 143 1.21 32.21 10.90
CA ASP A 143 0.36 31.74 12.00
C ASP A 143 -0.97 31.23 11.41
N PRO A 144 -1.04 29.94 11.02
CA PRO A 144 -2.22 29.39 10.36
C PRO A 144 -3.40 29.28 11.31
N THR A 145 -4.60 29.59 10.80
CA THR A 145 -5.83 29.40 11.59
C THR A 145 -6.06 27.93 11.91
N ARG A 146 -6.76 27.67 13.02
CA ARG A 146 -7.19 26.32 13.40
C ARG A 146 -7.96 25.61 12.28
N GLU A 147 -8.81 26.32 11.56
CA GLU A 147 -9.55 25.80 10.41
C GLU A 147 -8.63 25.29 9.31
N LYS A 148 -7.56 26.03 8.95
CA LYS A 148 -6.58 25.57 7.95
C LYS A 148 -5.86 24.29 8.41
N LEU A 149 -5.51 24.21 9.70
CA LEU A 149 -4.87 23.04 10.29
C LEU A 149 -5.80 21.82 10.31
N GLU A 150 -7.08 22.01 10.62
CA GLU A 150 -8.11 20.97 10.56
C GLU A 150 -8.32 20.46 9.12
N ILE A 151 -8.32 21.36 8.13
CA ILE A 151 -8.38 20.98 6.71
C ILE A 151 -7.12 20.21 6.31
N LEU A 152 -5.91 20.64 6.72
CA LEU A 152 -4.67 19.92 6.43
C LEU A 152 -4.70 18.49 6.99
N ALA A 153 -5.21 18.31 8.21
CA ALA A 153 -5.41 16.99 8.80
C ALA A 153 -6.48 16.16 8.06
N GLY A 154 -7.53 16.80 7.54
CA GLY A 154 -8.49 16.17 6.62
C GLY A 154 -7.84 15.68 5.33
N MET A 155 -7.00 16.50 4.71
CA MET A 155 -6.26 16.15 3.50
C MET A 155 -5.27 15.02 3.75
N ALA A 156 -4.60 15.00 4.90
CA ALA A 156 -3.71 13.91 5.30
C ALA A 156 -4.45 12.56 5.38
N ARG A 157 -5.67 12.54 5.93
CA ARG A 157 -6.52 11.33 5.94
C ARG A 157 -6.90 10.84 4.53
N VAL A 158 -7.07 11.76 3.57
CA VAL A 158 -7.29 11.40 2.16
C VAL A 158 -6.03 10.76 1.58
N VAL A 159 -4.84 11.30 1.88
CA VAL A 159 -3.57 10.69 1.47
C VAL A 159 -3.43 9.30 2.05
N GLU A 160 -3.69 9.11 3.35
CA GLU A 160 -3.66 7.78 4.00
C GLU A 160 -4.60 6.77 3.30
N ALA A 161 -5.82 7.21 2.94
CA ALA A 161 -6.76 6.37 2.18
C ALA A 161 -6.25 6.02 0.77
N LEU A 162 -5.56 6.93 0.09
CA LEU A 162 -4.94 6.66 -1.21
C LEU A 162 -3.78 5.66 -1.09
N LEU A 163 -2.95 5.77 -0.05
CA LEU A 163 -1.88 4.81 0.23
C LEU A 163 -2.45 3.40 0.43
N GLU A 164 -3.51 3.30 1.22
CA GLU A 164 -4.18 2.03 1.49
C GLU A 164 -4.84 1.44 0.23
N ALA A 165 -5.53 2.27 -0.55
CA ALA A 165 -6.16 1.86 -1.80
C ALA A 165 -5.13 1.34 -2.82
N ARG A 166 -3.98 2.02 -2.92
CA ARG A 166 -2.86 1.61 -3.78
C ARG A 166 -2.29 0.25 -3.35
N ARG A 167 -2.06 0.05 -2.04
CA ARG A 167 -1.61 -1.24 -1.49
C ARG A 167 -2.60 -2.36 -1.83
N THR A 168 -3.88 -2.15 -1.51
CA THR A 168 -4.94 -3.13 -1.75
C THR A 168 -5.06 -3.48 -3.23
N SER A 169 -4.96 -2.48 -4.12
CA SER A 169 -5.01 -2.69 -5.57
C SER A 169 -3.84 -3.58 -6.05
N LYS A 170 -2.63 -3.34 -5.54
CA LYS A 170 -1.45 -4.14 -5.87
C LYS A 170 -1.59 -5.59 -5.38
N GLU A 171 -2.03 -5.80 -4.14
CA GLU A 171 -2.25 -7.13 -3.57
C GLU A 171 -3.31 -7.92 -4.36
N ASN A 172 -4.42 -7.27 -4.72
CA ASN A 172 -5.47 -7.88 -5.54
C ASN A 172 -4.98 -8.27 -6.94
N LEU A 173 -4.13 -7.44 -7.55
CA LEU A 173 -3.55 -7.75 -8.85
C LEU A 173 -2.61 -8.97 -8.77
N GLN A 174 -1.75 -9.02 -7.75
CA GLN A 174 -0.85 -10.16 -7.56
C GLN A 174 -1.64 -11.46 -7.34
N LEU A 175 -2.65 -11.42 -6.46
CA LEU A 175 -3.51 -12.58 -6.22
C LEU A 175 -4.26 -13.04 -7.48
N ALA A 176 -4.68 -12.11 -8.32
CA ALA A 176 -5.34 -12.44 -9.59
C ALA A 176 -4.39 -13.15 -10.57
N LEU A 177 -3.13 -12.72 -10.64
CA LEU A 177 -2.10 -13.35 -11.48
C LEU A 177 -1.74 -14.75 -10.98
N ASP A 178 -1.48 -14.91 -9.68
CA ASP A 178 -1.16 -16.20 -9.07
C ASP A 178 -2.31 -17.21 -9.27
N ARG A 179 -3.55 -16.73 -9.12
CA ARG A 179 -4.75 -17.55 -9.38
C ARG A 179 -4.84 -17.97 -10.84
N GLN A 180 -4.48 -17.09 -11.78
CA GLN A 180 -4.51 -17.42 -13.21
C GLN A 180 -3.50 -18.52 -13.55
N GLU A 181 -2.29 -18.45 -12.98
CA GLU A 181 -1.25 -19.47 -13.17
C GLU A 181 -1.69 -20.82 -12.57
N ALA A 182 -2.20 -20.82 -11.33
CA ALA A 182 -2.70 -22.04 -10.68
C ALA A 182 -3.83 -22.70 -11.48
N LEU A 183 -4.74 -21.93 -12.07
CA LEU A 183 -5.81 -22.44 -12.93
C LEU A 183 -5.26 -23.04 -14.23
N ALA A 184 -4.23 -22.43 -14.83
CA ALA A 184 -3.59 -22.95 -16.03
C ALA A 184 -2.88 -24.29 -15.77
N ASP A 185 -2.19 -24.41 -14.63
CA ASP A 185 -1.51 -25.65 -14.23
C ASP A 185 -2.49 -26.76 -13.84
N MET A 186 -3.58 -26.40 -13.16
CA MET A 186 -4.68 -27.33 -12.88
C MET A 186 -5.28 -27.85 -14.19
N ALA A 187 -5.56 -26.97 -15.16
CA ALA A 187 -6.09 -27.37 -16.46
C ALA A 187 -5.11 -28.27 -17.22
N ARG A 188 -3.80 -28.00 -17.15
CA ARG A 188 -2.75 -28.83 -17.77
C ARG A 188 -2.72 -30.21 -17.14
N THR A 189 -2.67 -30.29 -15.81
CA THR A 189 -2.63 -31.55 -15.05
C THR A 189 -3.88 -32.38 -15.30
N HIS A 190 -5.06 -31.75 -15.29
CA HIS A 190 -6.32 -32.43 -15.57
C HIS A 190 -6.34 -33.08 -16.97
N ARG A 191 -5.87 -32.37 -18.00
CA ARG A 191 -5.77 -32.92 -19.36
C ARG A 191 -4.81 -34.11 -19.45
N LEU A 192 -3.70 -34.08 -18.70
CA LEU A 192 -2.75 -35.19 -18.67
C LEU A 192 -3.37 -36.43 -18.02
N LEU A 193 -4.09 -36.27 -16.91
CA LEU A 193 -4.81 -37.37 -16.25
C LEU A 193 -5.89 -37.97 -17.16
N GLN A 194 -6.70 -37.14 -17.82
CA GLN A 194 -7.71 -37.61 -18.79
C GLN A 194 -7.09 -38.35 -19.98
N HIS A 195 -5.87 -37.99 -20.40
CA HIS A 195 -5.15 -38.75 -21.42
C HIS A 195 -4.67 -40.10 -20.89
N ALA A 196 -4.10 -40.12 -19.67
CA ALA A 196 -3.63 -41.36 -19.03
C ALA A 196 -4.78 -42.35 -18.79
N GLU A 197 -5.93 -41.90 -18.27
CA GLU A 197 -7.14 -42.72 -18.08
C GLU A 197 -7.59 -43.36 -19.41
N ARG A 198 -7.65 -42.57 -20.49
CA ARG A 198 -8.00 -43.06 -21.83
C ARG A 198 -7.02 -44.09 -22.36
N MET A 199 -5.72 -43.83 -22.26
CA MET A 199 -4.68 -44.76 -22.74
C MET A 199 -4.67 -46.07 -21.95
N ALA A 200 -4.86 -46.00 -20.64
CA ALA A 200 -4.91 -47.18 -19.77
C ALA A 200 -6.27 -47.91 -19.84
N ARG A 201 -7.30 -47.27 -20.42
CA ARG A 201 -8.70 -47.72 -20.37
C ARG A 201 -9.20 -47.94 -18.95
N ILE A 202 -8.84 -47.03 -18.04
CA ILE A 202 -9.27 -47.05 -16.64
C ILE A 202 -10.19 -45.86 -16.41
N GLY A 203 -11.37 -46.10 -15.82
CA GLY A 203 -12.30 -45.07 -15.38
C GLY A 203 -12.25 -44.89 -13.86
N SER A 204 -12.68 -43.73 -13.38
CA SER A 204 -12.85 -43.44 -11.97
C SER A 204 -14.31 -43.10 -11.63
N TRP A 205 -14.70 -43.32 -10.38
CA TRP A 205 -16.00 -42.94 -9.85
C TRP A 205 -15.87 -42.42 -8.42
N ARG A 206 -16.79 -41.54 -8.01
CA ARG A 206 -16.90 -41.01 -6.65
C ARG A 206 -18.35 -41.00 -6.20
N LEU A 207 -18.59 -41.36 -4.95
CA LEU A 207 -19.90 -41.29 -4.31
C LEU A 207 -19.88 -40.18 -3.26
N GLU A 208 -20.80 -39.23 -3.37
CA GLU A 208 -21.04 -38.24 -2.32
C GLU A 208 -22.00 -38.82 -1.27
N LEU A 209 -21.52 -39.02 -0.04
CA LEU A 209 -22.24 -39.81 0.96
C LEU A 209 -23.49 -39.10 1.51
N GLU A 210 -23.49 -37.76 1.57
CA GLU A 210 -24.62 -36.98 2.09
C GLU A 210 -25.80 -36.93 1.11
N SER A 211 -25.51 -36.76 -0.18
CA SER A 211 -26.53 -36.67 -1.24
C SER A 211 -26.83 -38.03 -1.88
N GLY A 212 -25.94 -39.01 -1.71
CA GLY A 212 -25.97 -40.28 -2.43
C GLY A 212 -25.64 -40.13 -3.92
N GLN A 213 -25.06 -39.01 -4.35
CA GLN A 213 -24.81 -38.76 -5.76
C GLN A 213 -23.55 -39.48 -6.26
N LEU A 214 -23.71 -40.30 -7.30
CA LEU A 214 -22.61 -40.98 -7.97
C LEU A 214 -22.08 -40.12 -9.12
N HIS A 215 -20.77 -39.93 -9.16
CA HIS A 215 -20.05 -39.20 -10.19
C HIS A 215 -19.12 -40.16 -10.92
N TRP A 216 -19.35 -40.36 -12.20
CA TRP A 216 -18.48 -41.14 -13.08
C TRP A 216 -17.58 -40.22 -13.90
N SER A 217 -16.34 -40.67 -14.13
CA SER A 217 -15.49 -40.08 -15.15
C SER A 217 -16.05 -40.35 -16.55
N ASP A 218 -15.75 -39.48 -17.52
CA ASP A 218 -16.12 -39.68 -18.93
C ASP A 218 -15.60 -41.03 -19.47
N GLN A 219 -14.45 -41.48 -18.97
CA GLN A 219 -13.86 -42.75 -19.35
C GLN A 219 -14.65 -43.95 -18.81
N THR A 220 -15.22 -43.84 -17.61
CA THR A 220 -16.12 -44.88 -17.06
C THR A 220 -17.33 -45.06 -17.97
N TYR A 221 -18.01 -43.98 -18.35
CA TYR A 221 -19.11 -44.04 -19.32
C TYR A 221 -18.67 -44.71 -20.63
N THR A 222 -17.51 -44.31 -21.17
CA THR A 222 -16.97 -44.86 -22.41
C THR A 222 -16.65 -46.36 -22.32
N ILE A 223 -16.10 -46.83 -21.19
CA ILE A 223 -15.81 -48.26 -20.95
C ILE A 223 -17.10 -49.09 -20.98
N HIS A 224 -18.19 -48.56 -20.42
CA HIS A 224 -19.50 -49.19 -20.41
C HIS A 224 -20.34 -48.93 -21.68
N GLY A 225 -19.78 -48.22 -22.68
CA GLY A 225 -20.47 -47.93 -23.94
C GLY A 225 -21.59 -46.88 -23.83
N LEU A 226 -21.56 -46.06 -22.79
CA LEU A 226 -22.56 -45.04 -22.49
C LEU A 226 -22.08 -43.64 -22.90
N ALA A 227 -23.03 -42.74 -23.16
CA ALA A 227 -22.72 -41.34 -23.41
C ALA A 227 -22.37 -40.61 -22.09
N PRO A 228 -21.34 -39.75 -22.06
CA PRO A 228 -21.01 -38.97 -20.86
C PRO A 228 -22.21 -38.18 -20.32
N GLY A 229 -22.45 -38.27 -19.01
CA GLY A 229 -23.55 -37.58 -18.35
C GLY A 229 -24.91 -38.29 -18.44
N SER A 230 -24.97 -39.52 -18.95
CA SER A 230 -26.19 -40.34 -18.79
C SER A 230 -26.49 -40.57 -17.31
N ARG A 231 -27.75 -40.38 -16.91
CA ARG A 231 -28.21 -40.66 -15.54
C ARG A 231 -28.41 -42.16 -15.37
N GLU A 232 -27.40 -42.83 -14.86
CA GLU A 232 -27.50 -44.20 -14.35
C GLU A 232 -27.87 -44.16 -12.85
N GLN A 233 -28.77 -45.04 -12.40
CA GLN A 233 -29.05 -45.20 -10.96
C GLN A 233 -27.94 -46.05 -10.32
N LEU A 234 -27.62 -45.77 -9.06
CA LEU A 234 -26.58 -46.46 -8.27
C LEU A 234 -26.69 -47.99 -8.34
N ASP A 235 -27.91 -48.53 -8.32
CA ASP A 235 -28.15 -49.97 -8.40
C ASP A 235 -27.76 -50.59 -9.74
N THR A 236 -27.89 -49.86 -10.85
CA THR A 236 -27.48 -50.30 -12.19
C THR A 236 -25.97 -50.14 -12.38
N ALA A 237 -25.40 -49.07 -11.84
CA ALA A 237 -23.97 -48.76 -11.91
C ALA A 237 -23.07 -49.78 -11.19
N MET A 238 -23.56 -50.40 -10.10
CA MET A 238 -22.82 -51.40 -9.31
C MET A 238 -23.00 -52.85 -9.82
N GLN A 239 -23.82 -53.08 -10.85
CA GLN A 239 -24.09 -54.41 -11.41
C GLN A 239 -23.17 -54.80 -12.58
N PHE A 240 -22.31 -53.88 -13.03
CA PHE A 240 -21.34 -54.09 -14.12
C PHE A 240 -19.98 -54.58 -13.63
#